data_AF-A0A968VXU9-F1
#
_entry.id   AF-A0A968VXU9-F1
#
_cell.length_a   1.000
_cell.length_b   1.000
_cell.length_c   1.000
_cell.angle_alpha   90.00
_cell.angle_beta   90.00
_cell.angle_gamma   90.00
#
_symmetry.space_group_name_H-M   'P 1'
#
loop_
_entity.id
_entity.type
_entity.pdbx_description
1 polymer ?
#
loop_
_entity_poly.entity_id
_entity_poly.type
_entity_poly.pdbx_seq_one_letter_code
_entity_poly.pdbx_strand_id
1 'polypeptide(L)'
;MSNIDYSGTAVDVNVSLIDHDSVMLDAYDLEILELSYTHLSETEVEVYATAHNRGIAAGNVWFSIYPVYGHNGTPEFPFAQLKIKSFAQGETVVLRGNFTLPKTDVPLYFMAIIDEAQEILEVVEQNNSATLKYGTIANSEELLSVQNKLLFAYPNPVSEVLNFSYRLENSWAGMQVEIFNMQGKKCWPCLLWPIIPGKTTCN
;
A
#
# COMPACT_ATOMS: atom_id res chain seq x y z
N MET A 1 -62.68 -26.17 -13.73
CA MET A 1 -62.36 -25.50 -12.46
C MET A 1 -62.80 -26.43 -11.34
N SER A 2 -61.87 -27.08 -10.65
CA SER A 2 -62.17 -27.89 -9.48
C SER A 2 -61.51 -27.25 -8.27
N ASN A 3 -62.32 -26.71 -7.36
CA ASN A 3 -61.89 -26.37 -6.02
C ASN A 3 -61.61 -27.66 -5.28
N ILE A 4 -60.37 -27.82 -4.80
CA ILE A 4 -60.02 -28.85 -3.83
C ILE A 4 -59.94 -28.14 -2.49
N ASP A 5 -60.86 -28.50 -1.59
CA ASP A 5 -60.92 -28.01 -0.22
C ASP A 5 -60.22 -29.03 0.69
N TYR A 6 -59.35 -28.57 1.59
CA TYR A 6 -58.55 -29.44 2.45
C TYR A 6 -58.95 -29.20 3.92
N SER A 7 -59.67 -30.14 4.51
CA SER A 7 -59.92 -30.16 5.96
C SER A 7 -58.84 -31.02 6.64
N GLY A 8 -57.84 -30.38 7.24
CA GLY A 8 -56.86 -31.03 8.08
C GLY A 8 -56.59 -30.16 9.30
N THR A 9 -56.56 -30.77 10.49
CA THR A 9 -56.14 -30.13 11.74
C THR A 9 -54.71 -29.64 11.55
N ALA A 10 -54.51 -28.33 11.56
CA ALA A 10 -53.19 -27.71 11.48
C ALA A 10 -52.36 -28.17 12.69
N VAL A 11 -51.51 -29.16 12.49
CA VAL A 11 -50.36 -29.36 13.35
C VAL A 11 -49.28 -28.44 12.76
N ASP A 12 -49.02 -27.32 13.43
CA ASP A 12 -47.87 -26.47 13.14
C ASP A 12 -46.59 -27.28 13.42
N VAL A 13 -46.16 -28.05 12.43
CA VAL A 13 -44.83 -28.65 12.46
C VAL A 13 -43.89 -27.60 11.90
N ASN A 14 -43.32 -26.77 12.78
CA ASN A 14 -42.15 -25.96 12.46
C ASN A 14 -40.97 -26.91 12.23
N VAL A 15 -40.87 -27.44 11.00
CA VAL A 15 -39.70 -28.19 10.57
C VAL A 15 -38.61 -27.17 10.26
N SER A 16 -37.77 -26.88 11.24
CA SER A 16 -36.51 -26.19 11.04
C SER A 16 -35.49 -27.19 10.50
N LEU A 17 -35.31 -27.23 9.18
CA LEU A 17 -34.18 -27.92 8.57
C LEU A 17 -32.93 -27.03 8.78
N ILE A 18 -32.17 -27.32 9.84
CA ILE A 18 -30.81 -26.78 9.99
C ILE A 18 -29.91 -27.76 9.26
N ASP A 19 -29.48 -27.38 8.06
CA ASP A 19 -28.38 -28.05 7.40
C ASP A 19 -27.10 -27.77 8.20
N HIS A 20 -26.55 -28.82 8.80
CA HIS A 20 -25.32 -28.74 9.59
C HIS A 20 -24.08 -28.97 8.73
N ASP A 21 -24.24 -29.22 7.42
CA ASP A 21 -23.11 -29.38 6.52
C ASP A 21 -22.46 -28.02 6.30
N SER A 22 -21.21 -27.90 6.73
CA SER A 22 -20.39 -26.76 6.38
C SER A 22 -20.18 -26.76 4.87
N VAL A 23 -20.81 -25.84 4.16
CA VAL A 23 -20.48 -25.57 2.76
C VAL A 23 -19.08 -24.97 2.74
N MET A 24 -18.05 -25.81 2.57
CA MET A 24 -16.73 -25.32 2.20
C MET A 24 -16.81 -24.90 0.74
N LEU A 25 -16.93 -23.59 0.53
CA LEU A 25 -16.70 -23.01 -0.79
C LEU A 25 -15.20 -22.99 -1.01
N ASP A 26 -14.71 -24.02 -1.70
CA ASP A 26 -13.38 -24.01 -2.29
C ASP A 26 -13.32 -22.87 -3.30
N ALA A 27 -12.56 -21.83 -2.97
CA ALA A 27 -12.44 -20.64 -3.80
C ALA A 27 -10.98 -20.20 -3.88
N TYR A 28 -10.62 -19.58 -5.00
CA TYR A 28 -9.32 -18.96 -5.19
C TYR A 28 -9.30 -17.58 -4.52
N ASP A 29 -8.20 -17.27 -3.85
CA ASP A 29 -7.93 -16.01 -3.17
C ASP A 29 -6.41 -15.86 -3.07
N LEU A 30 -5.83 -15.19 -4.06
CA LEU A 30 -4.45 -14.81 -4.18
C LEU A 30 -4.34 -13.36 -3.70
N GLU A 31 -3.19 -13.01 -3.13
CA GLU A 31 -2.97 -11.64 -2.70
C GLU A 31 -1.50 -11.26 -2.80
N ILE A 32 -1.25 -9.96 -2.96
CA ILE A 32 0.04 -9.36 -2.69
C ILE A 32 0.05 -8.90 -1.23
N LEU A 33 0.79 -9.64 -0.39
CA LEU A 33 0.93 -9.36 1.04
C LEU A 33 1.85 -8.16 1.30
N GLU A 34 2.93 -8.06 0.53
CA GLU A 34 3.97 -7.05 0.71
C GLU A 34 4.53 -6.63 -0.64
N LEU A 35 4.82 -5.33 -0.78
CA LEU A 35 5.65 -4.76 -1.82
C LEU A 35 6.55 -3.72 -1.17
N SER A 36 7.86 -3.83 -1.40
CA SER A 36 8.87 -2.99 -0.79
C SER A 36 10.11 -2.91 -1.68
N TYR A 37 11.05 -2.03 -1.36
CA TYR A 37 12.33 -1.91 -2.04
C TYR A 37 13.47 -1.61 -1.07
N THR A 38 14.68 -1.98 -1.47
CA THR A 38 15.93 -1.56 -0.83
C THR A 38 16.84 -0.91 -1.86
N HIS A 39 17.62 0.09 -1.44
CA HIS A 39 18.62 0.70 -2.33
C HIS A 39 19.86 -0.18 -2.40
N LEU A 40 20.27 -0.51 -3.63
CA LEU A 40 21.55 -1.16 -3.91
C LEU A 40 22.63 -0.11 -4.21
N SER A 41 22.24 1.00 -4.84
CA SER A 41 23.08 2.17 -5.12
C SER A 41 22.25 3.45 -5.26
N GLU A 42 22.88 4.56 -5.65
CA GLU A 42 22.18 5.80 -6.01
C GLU A 42 21.29 5.65 -7.25
N THR A 43 21.55 4.65 -8.09
CA THR A 43 20.88 4.46 -9.39
C THR A 43 20.18 3.11 -9.52
N GLU A 44 20.18 2.29 -8.46
CA GLU A 44 19.66 0.94 -8.51
C GLU A 44 18.99 0.57 -7.20
N VAL A 45 17.84 -0.08 -7.29
CA VAL A 45 17.08 -0.62 -6.16
C VAL A 45 16.77 -2.09 -6.40
N GLU A 46 16.73 -2.89 -5.34
CA GLU A 46 16.12 -4.21 -5.36
C GLU A 46 14.67 -4.03 -4.90
N VAL A 47 13.72 -4.37 -5.77
CA VAL A 47 12.29 -4.39 -5.43
C VAL A 47 11.92 -5.83 -5.13
N TYR A 48 11.16 -6.04 -4.05
CA TYR A 48 10.65 -7.35 -3.70
C TYR A 48 9.17 -7.28 -3.37
N ALA A 49 8.46 -8.34 -3.75
CA ALA A 49 7.05 -8.51 -3.50
C ALA A 49 6.78 -9.92 -3.01
N THR A 50 5.82 -10.06 -2.10
CA THR A 50 5.40 -11.33 -1.51
C THR A 50 3.96 -11.59 -1.91
N ALA A 51 3.74 -12.65 -2.67
CA ALA A 51 2.40 -13.17 -2.95
C ALA A 51 2.03 -14.27 -1.95
N HIS A 52 0.74 -14.39 -1.63
CA HIS A 52 0.20 -15.40 -0.72
C HIS A 52 -1.07 -16.02 -1.33
N ASN A 53 -1.20 -17.34 -1.27
CA ASN A 53 -2.43 -18.03 -1.65
C ASN A 53 -3.26 -18.33 -0.39
N ARG A 54 -4.32 -17.56 -0.16
CA ARG A 54 -5.29 -17.77 0.93
C ARG A 54 -6.37 -18.78 0.59
N GLY A 55 -6.60 -19.00 -0.71
CA GLY A 55 -7.61 -19.90 -1.23
C GLY A 55 -7.12 -21.35 -1.38
N ILE A 56 -7.79 -22.08 -2.27
CA ILE A 56 -7.37 -23.44 -2.66
C ILE A 56 -6.12 -23.41 -3.53
N ALA A 57 -5.48 -24.57 -3.71
CA ALA A 57 -4.27 -24.68 -4.51
C ALA A 57 -4.49 -24.22 -5.96
N ALA A 58 -3.62 -23.33 -6.43
CA ALA A 58 -3.59 -22.80 -7.79
C ALA A 58 -2.36 -23.30 -8.56
N GLY A 59 -2.33 -23.11 -9.87
CA GLY A 59 -1.18 -23.50 -10.69
C GLY A 59 -1.08 -22.67 -11.95
N ASN A 60 0.14 -22.59 -12.50
CA ASN A 60 0.47 -21.79 -13.67
C ASN A 60 0.21 -20.27 -13.54
N VAL A 61 0.26 -19.74 -12.32
CA VAL A 61 0.01 -18.32 -12.06
C VAL A 61 1.24 -17.48 -12.40
N TRP A 62 1.02 -16.34 -13.04
CA TRP A 62 2.07 -15.34 -13.27
C TRP A 62 2.13 -14.34 -12.12
N PHE A 63 3.34 -14.05 -11.67
CA PHE A 63 3.64 -13.01 -10.69
C PHE A 63 4.68 -12.08 -11.29
N SER A 64 4.36 -10.77 -11.36
CA SER A 64 5.17 -9.78 -12.05
C SER A 64 5.32 -8.50 -11.22
N ILE A 65 6.45 -7.80 -11.39
CA ILE A 65 6.68 -6.46 -10.84
C ILE A 65 6.98 -5.49 -12.00
N TYR A 66 6.25 -4.39 -12.00
CA TYR A 66 6.23 -3.36 -13.03
C TYR A 66 6.73 -2.01 -12.49
N PRO A 67 7.42 -1.22 -13.32
CA PRO A 67 7.56 0.20 -13.09
C PRO A 67 6.32 0.93 -13.64
N VAL A 68 5.88 1.97 -12.93
CA VAL A 68 4.76 2.83 -13.33
C VAL A 68 5.18 4.28 -13.18
N TYR A 69 5.10 5.05 -14.26
CA TYR A 69 5.47 6.47 -14.27
C TYR A 69 4.24 7.37 -14.19
N GLY A 70 4.18 8.20 -13.15
CA GLY A 70 3.05 9.08 -12.89
C GLY A 70 2.02 8.43 -11.98
N HIS A 71 1.22 9.25 -11.30
CA HIS A 71 0.25 8.78 -10.30
C HIS A 71 -0.79 7.81 -10.86
N ASN A 72 -1.11 7.93 -12.16
CA ASN A 72 -2.03 7.06 -12.91
C ASN A 72 -1.36 6.53 -14.18
N GLY A 73 -0.04 6.30 -14.12
CA GLY A 73 0.69 5.74 -15.24
C GLY A 73 0.18 4.35 -15.63
N THR A 74 0.34 4.00 -16.90
CA THR A 74 0.18 2.61 -17.32
C THR A 74 1.43 1.83 -16.91
N PRO A 75 1.29 0.60 -16.38
CA PRO A 75 2.42 -0.30 -16.16
C PRO A 75 3.20 -0.51 -17.46
N GLU A 76 4.54 -0.42 -17.39
CA GLU A 76 5.38 -0.72 -18.54
C GLU A 76 5.70 -2.23 -18.62
N PHE A 77 6.87 -2.60 -19.15
CA PHE A 77 7.33 -3.98 -19.15
C PHE A 77 7.76 -4.41 -17.73
N PRO A 78 7.47 -5.66 -17.33
CA PRO A 78 7.89 -6.13 -16.02
C PRO A 78 9.41 -6.28 -16.00
N PHE A 79 10.05 -5.77 -14.96
CA PHE A 79 11.49 -5.98 -14.75
C PHE A 79 11.77 -7.24 -13.92
N ALA A 80 10.75 -7.80 -13.27
CA ALA A 80 10.80 -9.07 -12.58
C ALA A 80 9.52 -9.86 -12.87
N GLN A 81 9.67 -11.15 -13.18
CA GLN A 81 8.54 -12.02 -13.44
C GLN A 81 8.86 -13.47 -13.08
N LEU A 82 7.87 -14.18 -12.54
CA LEU A 82 7.94 -15.59 -12.17
C LEU A 82 6.66 -16.30 -12.54
N LYS A 83 6.79 -17.48 -13.19
CA LYS A 83 5.67 -18.41 -13.34
C LYS A 83 5.65 -19.40 -12.18
N ILE A 84 4.63 -19.30 -11.34
CA ILE A 84 4.40 -20.20 -10.22
C ILE A 84 3.66 -21.44 -10.74
N LYS A 85 4.38 -22.56 -10.89
CA LYS A 85 3.81 -23.79 -11.47
C LYS A 85 2.72 -24.40 -10.58
N SER A 86 2.94 -24.37 -9.28
CA SER A 86 2.01 -24.84 -8.24
C SER A 86 2.10 -23.83 -7.10
N PHE A 87 0.95 -23.39 -6.61
CA PHE A 87 0.84 -22.46 -5.51
C PHE A 87 -0.13 -23.05 -4.48
N ALA A 88 0.40 -23.74 -3.48
CA ALA A 88 -0.40 -24.46 -2.51
C ALA A 88 -1.19 -23.49 -1.60
N GLN A 89 -2.26 -23.98 -0.98
CA GLN A 89 -2.99 -23.23 0.02
C GLN A 89 -2.07 -22.82 1.18
N GLY A 90 -2.11 -21.54 1.55
CA GLY A 90 -1.27 -20.93 2.58
C GLY A 90 0.18 -20.71 2.17
N GLU A 91 0.57 -21.05 0.94
CA GLU A 91 1.94 -20.85 0.46
C GLU A 91 2.20 -19.36 0.19
N THR A 92 3.43 -18.92 0.45
CA THR A 92 3.93 -17.59 0.08
C THR A 92 5.08 -17.72 -0.91
N VAL A 93 5.08 -16.88 -1.94
CA VAL A 93 6.17 -16.80 -2.92
C VAL A 93 6.72 -15.39 -2.95
N VAL A 94 8.04 -15.26 -2.86
CA VAL A 94 8.74 -13.97 -2.94
C VAL A 94 9.36 -13.82 -4.32
N LEU A 95 9.04 -12.71 -4.98
CA LEU A 95 9.67 -12.27 -6.22
C LEU A 95 10.57 -11.09 -5.93
N ARG A 96 11.79 -11.09 -6.49
CA ARG A 96 12.76 -10.02 -6.39
C ARG A 96 13.23 -9.62 -7.77
N GLY A 97 13.54 -8.34 -7.95
CA GLY A 97 14.20 -7.86 -9.16
C GLY A 97 14.94 -6.56 -8.91
N ASN A 98 16.11 -6.46 -9.53
CA ASN A 98 16.86 -5.22 -9.55
C ASN A 98 16.26 -4.29 -10.61
N PHE A 99 16.15 -3.02 -10.26
CA PHE A 99 15.62 -1.98 -11.14
C PHE A 99 16.56 -0.77 -11.17
N THR A 100 16.96 -0.36 -12.37
CA THR A 100 17.75 0.85 -12.58
C THR A 100 16.84 2.07 -12.61
N LEU A 101 17.10 3.02 -11.72
CA LEU A 101 16.31 4.24 -11.59
C LEU A 101 16.53 5.17 -12.79
N PRO A 102 15.47 5.58 -13.49
CA PRO A 102 15.60 6.54 -14.58
C PRO A 102 15.79 7.96 -14.04
N LYS A 103 16.46 8.80 -14.83
CA LYS A 103 16.49 10.25 -14.62
C LYS A 103 15.19 10.84 -15.18
N THR A 104 14.20 11.00 -14.32
CA THR A 104 12.88 11.52 -14.70
C THR A 104 12.33 12.45 -13.63
N ASP A 105 11.62 13.49 -14.06
CA ASP A 105 10.89 14.41 -13.16
C ASP A 105 9.49 13.85 -12.80
N VAL A 106 9.09 12.74 -13.42
CA VAL A 106 7.81 12.07 -13.20
C VAL A 106 7.96 11.11 -12.02
N PRO A 107 7.02 11.07 -11.05
CA PRO A 107 7.10 10.15 -9.93
C PRO A 107 7.08 8.70 -10.43
N LEU A 108 7.98 7.87 -9.88
CA LEU A 108 8.03 6.44 -10.11
C LEU A 108 7.20 5.71 -9.04
N TYR A 109 6.52 4.66 -9.46
CA TYR A 109 5.86 3.69 -8.60
C TYR A 109 6.29 2.29 -9.04
N PHE A 110 6.31 1.36 -8.09
CA PHE A 110 6.38 -0.07 -8.36
C PHE A 110 5.00 -0.66 -8.17
N MET A 111 4.64 -1.59 -9.03
CA MET A 111 3.38 -2.31 -8.92
C MET A 111 3.64 -3.79 -9.07
N ALA A 112 3.20 -4.57 -8.09
CA ALA A 112 3.23 -6.02 -8.14
C ALA A 112 1.82 -6.52 -8.48
N ILE A 113 1.73 -7.48 -9.40
CA ILE A 113 0.47 -8.14 -9.77
C ILE A 113 0.69 -9.65 -9.80
N ILE A 114 -0.21 -10.37 -9.15
CA ILE A 114 -0.39 -11.82 -9.33
C ILE A 114 -1.64 -12.06 -10.17
N ASP A 115 -1.59 -13.05 -11.07
CA ASP A 115 -2.65 -13.37 -12.04
C ASP A 115 -3.14 -12.17 -12.87
N GLU A 116 -2.21 -11.44 -13.50
CA GLU A 116 -2.56 -10.27 -14.32
C GLU A 116 -3.54 -10.58 -15.47
N ALA A 117 -3.47 -11.80 -16.02
CA ALA A 117 -4.35 -12.24 -17.09
C ALA A 117 -5.77 -12.60 -16.60
N GLN A 118 -6.00 -12.59 -15.28
CA GLN A 118 -7.24 -13.00 -14.63
C GLN A 118 -7.69 -14.39 -15.12
N GLU A 119 -6.73 -15.32 -15.21
CA GLU A 119 -7.01 -16.69 -15.65
C GLU A 119 -7.75 -17.49 -14.57
N ILE A 120 -7.63 -17.06 -13.32
CA ILE A 120 -8.28 -17.64 -12.16
C ILE A 120 -9.34 -16.65 -11.67
N LEU A 121 -10.58 -17.13 -11.50
CA LEU A 121 -11.64 -16.32 -10.92
C LEU A 121 -11.55 -16.39 -9.40
N GLU A 122 -11.35 -15.24 -8.76
CA GLU A 122 -11.11 -15.15 -7.33
C GLU A 122 -12.27 -14.52 -6.57
N VAL A 123 -12.33 -14.78 -5.25
CA VAL A 123 -13.36 -14.16 -4.39
C VAL A 123 -13.15 -12.65 -4.31
N VAL A 124 -11.88 -12.23 -4.32
CA VAL A 124 -11.45 -10.85 -4.24
C VAL A 124 -10.40 -10.66 -5.33
N GLU A 125 -10.68 -9.81 -6.31
CA GLU A 125 -9.71 -9.52 -7.39
C GLU A 125 -8.81 -8.32 -7.03
N GLN A 126 -9.22 -7.52 -6.04
CA GLN A 126 -8.56 -6.24 -5.73
C GLN A 126 -7.26 -6.42 -4.93
N ASN A 127 -7.08 -7.55 -4.26
CA ASN A 127 -5.89 -7.91 -3.48
C ASN A 127 -4.79 -8.55 -4.34
N ASN A 128 -5.06 -8.84 -5.62
CA ASN A 128 -4.07 -9.34 -6.58
C ASN A 128 -3.00 -8.33 -6.97
N SER A 129 -3.13 -7.08 -6.53
CA SER A 129 -2.17 -6.04 -6.83
C SER A 129 -1.81 -5.19 -5.62
N ALA A 130 -0.55 -4.76 -5.58
CA ALA A 130 -0.09 -3.73 -4.66
C ALA A 130 0.73 -2.69 -5.42
N THR A 131 0.57 -1.43 -5.05
CA THR A 131 1.35 -0.32 -5.62
C THR A 131 2.11 0.40 -4.51
N LEU A 132 3.39 0.63 -4.75
CA LEU A 132 4.29 1.34 -3.87
C LEU A 132 4.87 2.53 -4.61
N LYS A 133 4.67 3.74 -4.09
CA LYS A 133 5.36 4.91 -4.61
C LYS A 133 6.85 4.78 -4.32
N TYR A 134 7.69 4.83 -5.35
CA TYR A 134 9.10 5.05 -5.16
C TYR A 134 9.28 6.50 -4.69
N GLY A 135 9.53 6.66 -3.40
CA GLY A 135 10.17 7.87 -2.93
C GLY A 135 11.64 7.74 -3.26
N THR A 136 12.23 8.72 -3.92
CA THR A 136 13.58 9.10 -3.52
C THR A 136 13.55 9.10 -1.99
N ILE A 137 14.32 8.22 -1.36
CA ILE A 137 14.95 8.63 -0.11
C ILE A 137 15.49 10.00 -0.46
N ALA A 138 14.92 11.05 0.14
CA ALA A 138 15.45 12.40 0.02
C ALA A 138 16.95 12.24 0.09
N ASN A 139 17.68 12.70 -0.93
CA ASN A 139 19.12 12.51 -1.01
C ASN A 139 19.73 12.64 0.37
N SER A 140 20.43 11.57 0.78
CA SER A 140 21.26 11.46 1.98
C SER A 140 20.58 11.62 3.33
N GLU A 141 20.90 10.73 4.27
CA GLU A 141 21.32 11.13 5.62
C GLU A 141 20.67 12.37 6.24
N GLU A 142 19.35 12.38 6.39
CA GLU A 142 18.75 12.86 7.63
C GLU A 142 17.86 11.74 8.15
N LEU A 143 18.54 10.66 8.56
CA LEU A 143 18.23 10.03 9.83
C LEU A 143 17.96 11.18 10.81
N LEU A 144 16.69 11.48 11.02
CA LEU A 144 16.21 12.27 12.14
C LEU A 144 16.63 11.52 13.39
N SER A 145 17.87 11.73 13.80
CA SER A 145 18.35 11.38 15.12
C SER A 145 17.50 12.21 16.08
N VAL A 146 16.47 11.57 16.60
CA VAL A 146 15.65 12.05 17.71
C VAL A 146 16.56 12.07 18.94
N GLN A 147 17.45 13.06 19.00
CA GLN A 147 18.19 13.37 20.22
C GLN A 147 17.92 14.78 20.72
N ASN A 148 17.46 15.72 19.88
CA ASN A 148 17.40 17.14 20.26
C ASN A 148 16.06 17.88 20.07
N LYS A 149 14.91 17.20 19.93
CA LYS A 149 13.56 17.84 19.85
C LYS A 149 13.41 18.92 18.76
N LEU A 150 14.30 18.93 17.76
CA LEU A 150 14.31 19.89 16.67
C LEU A 150 14.12 19.16 15.35
N LEU A 151 13.24 19.69 14.51
CA LEU A 151 13.01 19.24 13.14
C LEU A 151 13.58 20.31 12.21
N PHE A 152 14.53 19.92 11.37
CA PHE A 152 15.03 20.78 10.29
C PHE A 152 14.30 20.41 8.99
N ALA A 153 13.91 21.42 8.23
CA ALA A 153 13.33 21.25 6.91
C ALA A 153 13.91 22.31 5.99
N TYR A 154 14.43 21.90 4.83
CA TYR A 154 15.03 22.78 3.85
C TYR A 154 14.03 23.11 2.73
N PRO A 155 14.00 24.35 2.23
CA PRO A 155 13.08 24.73 1.17
C PRO A 155 13.36 23.95 -0.12
N ASN A 156 12.29 23.47 -0.75
CA ASN A 156 12.35 22.89 -2.08
C ASN A 156 12.67 24.01 -3.08
N PRO A 157 13.75 23.92 -3.88
CA PRO A 157 14.13 24.98 -4.82
C PRO A 157 13.14 25.19 -5.97
N VAL A 158 12.11 24.35 -6.07
CA VAL A 158 11.10 24.37 -7.16
C VAL A 158 9.71 24.80 -6.65
N SER A 159 9.53 24.98 -5.34
CA SER A 159 8.25 25.35 -4.74
C SER A 159 8.41 26.57 -3.84
N GLU A 160 7.58 27.60 -4.06
CA GLU A 160 7.49 28.77 -3.17
C GLU A 160 6.85 28.43 -1.82
N VAL A 161 6.29 27.22 -1.68
CA VAL A 161 5.60 26.74 -0.47
C VAL A 161 6.33 25.54 0.11
N LEU A 162 6.64 25.61 1.42
CA LEU A 162 7.11 24.49 2.22
C LEU A 162 5.96 23.97 3.08
N ASN A 163 5.49 22.75 2.80
CA ASN A 163 4.48 22.07 3.61
C ASN A 163 5.17 21.06 4.51
N PHE A 164 4.93 21.14 5.82
CA PHE A 164 5.32 20.11 6.77
C PHE A 164 4.09 19.67 7.59
N SER A 165 4.02 18.38 7.91
CA SER A 165 3.01 17.81 8.80
C SER A 165 3.73 17.20 9.99
N TYR A 166 3.23 17.47 11.18
CA TYR A 166 3.80 16.93 12.42
C TYR A 166 2.70 16.24 13.24
N ARG A 167 3.07 15.20 13.97
CA ARG A 167 2.22 14.56 14.98
C ARG A 167 2.99 14.51 16.28
N LEU A 168 2.39 15.02 17.34
CA LEU A 168 2.96 14.96 18.68
C LEU A 168 2.32 13.80 19.42
N GLU A 169 3.14 12.91 19.99
CA GLU A 169 2.65 11.77 20.80
C GLU A 169 2.34 12.17 22.25
N ASN A 170 2.87 13.30 22.72
CA ASN A 170 2.70 13.81 24.08
C ASN A 170 2.15 15.25 24.07
N SER A 171 1.64 15.72 25.21
CA SER A 171 1.25 17.12 25.41
C SER A 171 2.48 18.01 25.56
N TRP A 172 2.83 18.76 24.51
CA TRP A 172 3.93 19.73 24.54
C TRP A 172 3.40 21.13 24.82
N ALA A 173 4.20 21.94 25.53
CA ALA A 173 3.82 23.30 25.88
C ALA A 173 3.66 24.21 24.65
N GLY A 174 4.39 23.98 23.55
CA GLY A 174 4.30 24.78 22.32
C GLY A 174 5.27 24.28 21.24
N MET A 175 5.15 24.84 20.03
CA MET A 175 6.04 24.57 18.89
C MET A 175 6.61 25.89 18.41
N GLN A 176 7.92 25.92 18.22
CA GLN A 176 8.62 27.07 17.68
C GLN A 176 9.11 26.72 16.28
N VAL A 177 8.67 27.50 15.30
CA VAL A 177 9.12 27.37 13.92
C VAL A 177 10.08 28.52 13.64
N GLU A 178 11.27 28.17 13.20
CA GLU A 178 12.31 29.12 12.83
C GLU A 178 12.69 28.93 11.38
N ILE A 179 12.65 30.01 10.59
CA ILE A 179 13.03 30.00 9.19
C ILE A 179 14.36 30.72 9.05
N PHE A 180 15.32 30.09 8.39
CA PHE A 180 16.64 30.64 8.09
C PHE A 180 16.83 30.75 6.58
N ASN A 181 17.58 31.77 6.13
CA ASN A 181 18.00 31.84 4.73
C ASN A 181 19.20 30.91 4.45
N MET A 182 19.60 30.85 3.17
CA MET A 182 20.74 30.08 2.68
C MET A 182 22.08 30.48 3.32
N GLN A 183 22.17 31.64 3.98
CA GLN A 183 23.35 32.10 4.71
C GLN A 183 23.28 31.78 6.22
N GLY A 184 22.28 31.01 6.65
CA GLY A 184 22.06 30.66 8.06
C GLY A 184 21.53 31.82 8.91
N LYS A 185 21.10 32.93 8.31
CA LYS A 185 20.51 34.06 9.02
C LYS A 185 19.03 33.81 9.25
N LYS A 186 18.58 33.92 10.50
CA LYS A 186 17.17 33.80 10.87
C LYS A 186 16.34 34.89 10.19
N CYS A 187 15.36 34.47 9.41
CA CYS A 187 14.46 35.33 8.65
C CYS A 187 13.15 35.59 9.38
N TRP A 188 12.66 34.61 10.15
CA TRP A 188 11.34 34.71 10.80
C TRP A 188 11.24 33.82 12.04
N PRO A 189 10.77 34.33 13.20
CA PRO A 189 10.26 33.50 14.28
C PRO A 189 8.72 33.42 14.24
N CYS A 190 8.16 32.21 14.22
CA CYS A 190 6.75 31.99 14.56
C CYS A 190 6.66 31.12 15.82
N LEU A 191 6.02 31.65 16.87
CA LEU A 191 5.72 30.91 18.09
C LEU A 191 4.25 30.50 18.05
N LEU A 192 3.98 29.20 18.04
CA LEU A 192 2.62 28.67 18.12
C LEU A 192 2.33 28.27 19.58
N TRP A 193 1.49 29.07 20.24
CA TRP A 193 1.08 28.85 21.63
C TRP A 193 -0.39 29.26 21.88
N PRO A 194 -1.23 28.40 22.47
CA PRO A 194 -1.06 26.96 22.66
C PRO A 194 -1.30 26.17 21.35
N ILE A 195 -0.76 24.97 21.25
CA ILE A 195 -1.11 24.04 20.15
C ILE A 195 -2.42 23.33 20.53
N ILE A 196 -3.49 23.63 19.81
CA ILE A 196 -4.75 22.88 19.91
C ILE A 196 -4.74 21.82 18.78
N PRO A 197 -5.10 20.55 19.05
CA PRO A 197 -5.18 19.53 18.01
C PRO A 197 -6.14 19.95 16.88
N GLY A 198 -5.60 20.10 15.68
CA GLY A 198 -6.30 20.65 14.51
C GLY A 198 -5.38 21.59 13.73
N LYS A 199 -5.49 21.57 12.39
CA LYS A 199 -4.66 22.35 11.45
C LYS A 199 -4.34 23.74 11.98
N THR A 200 -3.06 24.00 12.24
CA THR A 200 -2.56 25.35 12.50
C THR A 200 -1.76 25.78 11.27
N THR A 201 -2.22 26.81 10.58
CA THR A 201 -1.54 27.42 9.45
C THR A 201 -0.81 28.68 9.93
N CYS A 202 0.50 28.76 9.66
CA CYS A 202 1.24 30.01 9.75
C CYS A 202 1.25 30.62 8.34
N ASN A 203 0.68 31.82 8.20
CA ASN A 203 0.83 32.63 6.98
C ASN A 203 2.10 33.48 7.09
#